data_AF-A0A6H1P4F5-F1
#
_entry.id   AF-A0A6H1P4F5-F1
#
_cell.length_a   1.000
_cell.length_b   1.000
_cell.length_c   1.000
_cell.angle_alpha   90.00
_cell.angle_beta   90.00
_cell.angle_gamma   90.00
#
_symmetry.space_group_name_H-M   'P 1'
#
loop_
_entity.id
_entity.type
_entity.pdbx_description
1 polymer ?
#
loop_
_entity_poly.entity_id
_entity_poly.type
_entity_poly.pdbx_seq_one_letter_code
_entity_poly.pdbx_strand_id
1 'polypeptide(L)'
;MKGRPELKIEAEKIYKTKKNPNGMFVARIIQIPKEEEKLDFVLVIQNRKNKQITYKEVLVTTDNDYYSFRLARGNLEWVSLNAVAVWDSLGHKLVEVAALTGRRWQY
;
A
#
# COMPACT_ATOMS: atom_id res chain seq x y z
N MET A 1 -0.40 -31.15 5.12
CA MET A 1 -0.16 -29.71 5.36
C MET A 1 -0.21 -28.99 4.01
N LYS A 2 -1.14 -28.05 3.79
CA LYS A 2 -1.12 -27.21 2.58
C LYS A 2 0.12 -26.32 2.66
N GLY A 3 1.02 -26.48 1.68
CA GLY A 3 2.34 -25.87 1.65
C GLY A 3 2.30 -24.36 1.91
N ARG A 4 3.27 -23.86 2.68
CA ARG A 4 3.54 -22.43 2.80
C ARG A 4 3.59 -21.83 1.38
N PRO A 5 2.93 -20.68 1.12
CA PRO A 5 3.03 -20.03 -0.19
C PRO A 5 4.50 -19.80 -0.53
N GLU A 6 4.87 -19.92 -1.81
CA GLU A 6 6.25 -19.79 -2.31
C GLU A 6 6.98 -18.63 -1.61
N LEU A 7 8.06 -19.00 -0.91
CA LEU A 7 8.43 -18.43 0.40
C LEU A 7 9.19 -17.12 0.37
N LYS A 8 9.50 -16.55 -0.80
CA LYS A 8 10.15 -15.24 -0.91
C LYS A 8 9.65 -14.46 -2.09
N ILE A 9 9.17 -13.26 -1.82
CA ILE A 9 8.95 -12.26 -2.86
C ILE A 9 10.30 -11.60 -3.17
N GLU A 10 10.81 -11.87 -4.37
CA GLU A 10 12.17 -11.52 -4.82
C GLU A 10 12.20 -10.29 -5.75
N ALA A 11 11.05 -9.87 -6.25
CA ALA A 11 10.93 -8.72 -7.14
C ALA A 11 9.89 -7.71 -6.65
N GLU A 12 10.09 -6.44 -7.04
CA GLU A 12 9.09 -5.40 -6.84
C GLU A 12 7.78 -5.81 -7.52
N LYS A 13 6.66 -5.65 -6.79
CA LYS A 13 5.35 -6.01 -7.28
C LYS A 13 4.32 -4.99 -6.85
N ILE A 14 3.51 -4.52 -7.80
CA ILE A 14 2.29 -3.77 -7.48
C ILE A 14 1.31 -4.77 -6.88
N TYR A 15 1.03 -4.60 -5.59
CA TYR A 15 0.18 -5.50 -4.84
C TYR A 15 -1.30 -5.12 -4.98
N LYS A 16 -1.63 -3.84 -4.77
CA LYS A 16 -2.99 -3.30 -4.92
C LYS A 16 -2.98 -2.01 -5.70
N THR A 17 -4.05 -1.78 -6.46
CA THR A 17 -4.30 -0.53 -7.19
C THR A 17 -5.77 -0.15 -7.04
N LYS A 18 -6.04 1.10 -6.66
CA LYS A 18 -7.40 1.63 -6.54
C LYS A 18 -7.48 3.05 -7.10
N LYS A 19 -8.41 3.28 -8.01
CA LYS A 19 -8.73 4.63 -8.49
C LYS A 19 -9.72 5.29 -7.55
N ASN A 20 -9.60 6.60 -7.35
CA ASN A 20 -10.63 7.35 -6.62
C ASN A 20 -11.93 7.43 -7.47
N PRO A 21 -13.07 7.83 -6.88
CA PRO A 21 -14.37 7.79 -7.56
C PRO A 21 -14.43 8.55 -8.89
N ASN A 22 -13.77 9.72 -9.00
CA ASN A 22 -13.71 10.50 -10.24
C ASN A 22 -12.57 10.09 -11.20
N GLY A 23 -11.76 9.10 -10.82
CA GLY A 23 -10.65 8.58 -11.62
C GLY A 23 -9.42 9.49 -11.76
N MET A 24 -9.38 10.63 -11.05
CA MET A 24 -8.27 11.59 -11.06
C MET A 24 -7.01 11.05 -10.38
N PHE A 25 -7.16 10.33 -9.28
CA PHE A 25 -6.06 9.79 -8.49
C PHE A 25 -6.04 8.26 -8.54
N VAL A 26 -4.84 7.71 -8.48
CA VAL A 26 -4.59 6.28 -8.35
C VAL A 26 -3.71 6.05 -7.13
N ALA A 27 -4.21 5.28 -6.19
CA ALA A 27 -3.44 4.78 -5.06
C ALA A 27 -2.94 3.37 -5.36
N ARG A 28 -1.69 3.08 -4.99
CA ARG A 28 -1.05 1.77 -5.15
C ARG A 28 -0.34 1.38 -3.88
N ILE A 29 -0.46 0.11 -3.52
CA ILE A 29 0.45 -0.53 -2.57
C ILE A 29 1.46 -1.29 -3.41
N ILE A 30 2.72 -0.89 -3.30
CA ILE A 30 3.85 -1.53 -3.96
C ILE A 30 4.62 -2.29 -2.89
N GLN A 31 4.87 -3.56 -3.14
CA GLN A 31 5.74 -4.36 -2.31
C GLN A 31 7.13 -4.36 -2.93
N ILE A 32 8.14 -3.96 -2.14
CA ILE A 32 9.51 -3.83 -2.61
C ILE A 32 10.39 -4.73 -1.74
N PRO A 33 11.04 -5.76 -2.30
CA PRO A 33 12.00 -6.57 -1.57
C PRO A 33 13.24 -5.74 -1.21
N LYS A 34 13.77 -6.03 -0.03
CA LYS A 34 14.96 -5.41 0.54
C LYS A 34 15.98 -6.50 0.83
N GLU A 35 17.18 -6.07 1.20
CA GLU A 35 18.20 -6.97 1.74
C GLU A 35 17.68 -7.67 3.02
N GLU A 36 18.36 -8.73 3.44
CA GLU A 36 18.03 -9.50 4.64
C GLU A 36 16.62 -10.11 4.67
N GLU A 37 16.06 -10.43 3.50
CA GLU A 37 14.71 -11.01 3.40
C GLU A 37 13.61 -10.10 3.97
N LYS A 38 13.78 -8.78 3.90
CA LYS A 38 12.75 -7.81 4.29
C LYS A 38 11.93 -7.35 3.09
N LEU A 39 10.76 -6.79 3.38
CA LEU A 39 9.82 -6.23 2.43
C LEU A 39 9.31 -4.88 2.93
N ASP A 40 9.39 -3.88 2.06
CA ASP A 40 8.69 -2.61 2.25
C ASP A 40 7.31 -2.69 1.58
N PHE A 41 6.26 -2.34 2.31
CA PHE A 41 4.95 -2.01 1.73
C PHE A 41 4.86 -0.49 1.60
N VAL A 42 4.88 0.00 0.35
CA VAL A 42 4.92 1.42 0.03
C VAL A 42 3.57 1.86 -0.52
N LEU A 43 2.98 2.90 0.08
CA LEU A 43 1.83 3.58 -0.50
C LEU A 43 2.32 4.64 -1.48
N VAL A 44 1.82 4.57 -2.72
CA VAL A 44 2.04 5.60 -3.73
C VAL A 44 0.69 6.15 -4.18
N ILE A 45 0.54 7.47 -4.12
CA ILE A 45 -0.61 8.18 -4.71
C ILE A 45 -0.11 9.01 -5.87
N GLN A 46 -0.77 8.84 -7.01
CA GLN A 46 -0.41 9.48 -8.26
C GLN A 46 -1.62 10.17 -8.86
N ASN A 47 -1.45 11.41 -9.33
CA ASN A 47 -2.40 12.05 -10.22
C ASN A 47 -2.31 11.40 -11.60
N ARG A 48 -3.43 10.86 -12.08
CA ARG A 48 -3.51 10.08 -13.32
C ARG A 48 -3.28 10.93 -14.58
N LYS A 49 -3.67 12.21 -14.54
CA LYS A 49 -3.65 13.13 -15.68
C LYS A 49 -2.22 13.56 -16.00
N ASN A 50 -1.47 14.05 -15.01
CA ASN A 50 -0.11 14.55 -15.20
C ASN A 50 0.97 13.56 -14.75
N LYS A 51 0.61 12.38 -14.25
CA LYS A 51 1.50 11.32 -13.74
C LYS A 51 2.34 11.71 -12.52
N GLN A 52 2.06 12.86 -11.90
CA GLN A 52 2.79 13.31 -10.71
C GLN A 52 2.47 12.41 -9.52
N ILE A 53 3.52 11.96 -8.81
CA ILE A 53 3.38 11.30 -7.51
C ILE A 53 3.16 12.39 -6.46
N THR A 54 1.98 12.41 -5.85
CA THR A 54 1.64 13.39 -4.81
C THR A 54 1.94 12.89 -3.41
N TYR A 55 2.14 11.57 -3.26
CA TYR A 55 2.53 10.94 -2.01
C TYR A 55 3.27 9.63 -2.27
N LYS A 56 4.35 9.39 -1.53
CA LYS A 56 5.11 8.13 -1.51
C LYS A 56 5.71 7.94 -0.12
N GLU A 57 5.28 6.91 0.59
CA GLU A 57 5.82 6.61 1.93
C GLU A 57 5.83 5.10 2.17
N VAL A 58 6.86 4.63 2.87
CA VAL A 58 6.91 3.26 3.40
C VAL A 58 5.93 3.18 4.55
N LEU A 59 4.90 2.34 4.42
CA LEU A 59 3.91 2.12 5.47
C LEU A 59 4.45 1.25 6.58
N VAL A 60 5.16 0.19 6.19
CA VAL A 60 5.72 -0.81 7.09
C VAL A 60 6.84 -1.55 6.36
N THR A 61 7.91 -1.80 7.09
CA THR A 61 8.97 -2.75 6.72
C THR A 61 8.77 -3.99 7.57
N THR A 62 8.73 -5.16 6.94
CA THR A 62 8.51 -6.45 7.61
C THR A 62 9.42 -7.51 7.04
N ASP A 63 9.65 -8.58 7.79
CA ASP A 63 10.24 -9.80 7.24
C ASP A 63 9.34 -10.39 6.15
N ASN A 64 9.95 -11.10 5.18
CA ASN A 64 9.32 -11.78 4.06
C ASN A 64 8.68 -13.09 4.52
N ASP A 65 7.68 -12.96 5.40
CA ASP A 65 7.10 -14.05 6.15
C ASP A 65 5.57 -14.00 6.14
N TYR A 66 4.94 -14.77 7.04
CA TYR A 66 3.49 -14.81 7.17
C TYR A 66 2.84 -13.44 7.49
N TYR A 67 3.53 -12.54 8.21
CA TYR A 67 3.00 -11.21 8.48
C TYR A 67 2.96 -10.35 7.21
N SER A 68 3.95 -10.47 6.33
CA SER A 68 3.89 -9.83 5.01
C SER A 68 2.68 -10.30 4.19
N PHE A 69 2.37 -11.60 4.19
CA PHE A 69 1.18 -12.14 3.52
C PHE A 69 -0.13 -11.62 4.12
N ARG A 70 -0.17 -11.35 5.44
CA ARG A 70 -1.31 -10.71 6.10
C ARG A 70 -1.49 -9.27 5.64
N LEU A 71 -0.42 -8.45 5.66
CA LEU A 71 -0.46 -7.06 5.19
C LEU A 71 -0.90 -6.97 3.73
N ALA A 72 -0.39 -7.87 2.89
CA ALA A 72 -0.84 -8.08 1.53
C ALA A 72 -2.38 -8.24 1.46
N ARG A 73 -2.99 -9.11 2.28
CA ARG A 73 -4.46 -9.26 2.30
C ARG A 73 -5.22 -8.03 2.81
N GLY A 74 -4.56 -7.10 3.49
CA GLY A 74 -5.10 -5.82 3.94
C GLY A 74 -5.71 -4.98 2.82
N ASN A 75 -6.49 -3.96 3.14
CA ASN A 75 -7.34 -3.25 2.19
C ASN A 75 -6.86 -1.83 1.87
N LEU A 76 -7.21 -1.33 0.68
CA LEU A 76 -6.92 0.02 0.19
C LEU A 76 -8.22 0.65 -0.28
N GLU A 77 -8.67 1.71 0.40
CA GLU A 77 -10.00 2.28 0.19
C GLU A 77 -9.94 3.80 0.11
N TRP A 78 -10.64 4.36 -0.89
CA TRP A 78 -10.89 5.79 -0.94
C TRP A 78 -12.05 6.11 0.00
N VAL A 79 -11.74 6.71 1.14
CA VAL A 79 -12.73 7.10 2.16
C VAL A 79 -13.39 8.44 1.85
N SER A 80 -12.83 9.20 0.90
CA SER A 80 -13.47 10.37 0.30
C SER A 80 -13.01 10.53 -1.16
N LEU A 81 -13.46 11.60 -1.83
CA LEU A 81 -13.00 11.94 -3.18
C LEU A 81 -11.47 12.12 -3.27
N ASN A 82 -10.86 12.61 -2.19
CA ASN A 82 -9.47 13.01 -2.13
C ASN A 82 -8.69 12.37 -0.97
N ALA A 83 -9.26 11.45 -0.21
CA ALA A 83 -8.57 10.76 0.87
C ALA A 83 -8.62 9.24 0.68
N VAL A 84 -7.50 8.58 0.97
CA VAL A 84 -7.35 7.13 0.90
C VAL A 84 -6.84 6.60 2.24
N ALA A 85 -7.41 5.49 2.68
CA ALA A 85 -7.00 4.76 3.86
C ALA A 85 -6.45 3.39 3.46
N VAL A 86 -5.42 2.95 4.19
CA VAL A 86 -4.85 1.60 4.11
C VAL A 86 -5.11 0.90 5.43
N TRP A 87 -5.58 -0.34 5.33
CA TRP A 87 -5.92 -1.19 6.45
C TRP A 87 -5.12 -2.47 6.36
N ASP A 88 -4.68 -3.02 7.48
CA ASP A 88 -4.14 -4.38 7.50
C ASP A 88 -5.26 -5.43 7.34
N SER A 89 -4.91 -6.72 7.29
CA SER A 89 -5.91 -7.79 7.18
C SER A 89 -6.76 -8.00 8.44
N LEU A 90 -6.37 -7.41 9.56
CA LEU A 90 -7.10 -7.51 10.84
C LEU A 90 -8.09 -6.36 11.02
N GLY A 91 -8.12 -5.40 10.08
CA GLY A 91 -8.99 -4.23 10.15
C GLY A 91 -8.39 -3.05 10.90
N HIS A 92 -7.09 -3.08 11.23
CA HIS A 92 -6.41 -1.92 11.78
C HIS A 92 -6.04 -0.93 10.68
N LYS A 93 -6.34 0.35 10.89
CA LYS A 93 -5.95 1.41 9.96
C LYS A 93 -4.46 1.67 10.08
N LEU A 94 -3.70 1.39 9.03
CA LEU A 94 -2.27 1.68 8.96
C LEU A 94 -2.05 3.17 8.71
N VAL A 95 -2.75 3.73 7.73
CA VAL A 95 -2.61 5.14 7.35
C VAL A 95 -3.88 5.66 6.70
N GLU A 96 -4.12 6.95 6.85
CA GLU A 96 -5.06 7.71 6.03
C GLU A 96 -4.38 8.99 5.56
N VAL A 97 -4.54 9.35 4.28
CA VAL A 97 -3.83 10.48 3.66
C VAL A 97 -4.73 11.23 2.68
N ALA A 98 -4.65 12.56 2.71
CA ALA A 98 -5.28 13.41 1.70
C ALA A 98 -4.39 13.52 0.45
N ALA A 99 -4.84 12.95 -0.67
CA ALA A 99 -4.14 12.92 -1.96
C ALA A 99 -3.77 14.29 -2.53
N LEU A 100 -4.53 15.35 -2.20
CA LEU A 100 -4.27 16.72 -2.66
C LEU A 100 -3.02 17.33 -2.02
N THR A 101 -2.73 16.98 -0.77
CA THR A 101 -1.64 17.59 0.00
C THR A 101 -0.54 16.62 0.37
N GLY A 102 -0.77 15.30 0.20
CA GLY A 102 0.15 14.26 0.64
C GLY A 102 0.32 14.19 2.16
N ARG A 103 -0.53 14.86 2.95
CA ARG A 103 -0.44 14.84 4.42
C ARG A 103 -1.22 13.67 5.01
N ARG A 104 -0.56 12.92 5.89
CA ARG A 104 -1.15 11.85 6.73
C ARG A 104 -2.02 12.46 7.83
N TRP A 105 -3.17 11.85 8.06
CA TRP A 105 -4.03 12.14 9.21
C TRP A 105 -3.58 11.30 10.41
N GLN A 106 -3.42 11.94 11.56
CA GLN A 106 -3.20 11.26 12.84
C GLN A 106 -4.56 11.13 13.55
N TYR A 107 -4.86 9.93 14.05
CA TYR A 107 -6.06 9.60 14.84
C TYR A 107 -5.67 9.30 16.27
#